data_AF-A0A7W4ZSA2-F1
#
_entry.id   AF-A0A7W4ZSA2-F1
#
_cell.length_a   1.000
_cell.length_b   1.000
_cell.length_c   1.000
_cell.angle_alpha   90.00
_cell.angle_beta   90.00
_cell.angle_gamma   90.00
#
_symmetry.space_group_name_H-M   'P 1'
#
loop_
_entity.id
_entity.type
_entity.pdbx_description
1 polymer ?
#
loop_
_entity_poly.entity_id
_entity_poly.type
_entity_poly.pdbx_seq_one_letter_code
_entity_poly.pdbx_strand_id
1 'polypeptide(L)' 'MSACDRARSPFWTDGDALALPYGPTPISQGEECRLASPCNVLGRIDGDPGLLATVRGGDPVRVELVDA' A
#
# COMPACT_ATOMS: atom_id res chain seq x y z
N MET A 1 -6.68 -12.82 -10.55
CA MET A 1 -6.02 -11.79 -9.73
C MET A 1 -4.65 -11.60 -10.34
N SER A 2 -4.42 -10.48 -11.02
CA SER A 2 -3.11 -10.16 -11.56
C SER A 2 -2.15 -9.90 -10.39
N ALA A 3 -0.88 -10.24 -10.54
CA ALA A 3 0.12 -9.97 -9.50
C ALA A 3 0.25 -8.46 -9.19
N CYS A 4 -0.20 -7.61 -10.13
CA CYS A 4 -0.33 -6.16 -9.98
C CYS A 4 -1.49 -5.73 -9.05
N ASP A 5 -2.57 -6.52 -8.92
CA ASP A 5 -3.73 -6.16 -8.08
C ASP A 5 -3.37 -6.16 -6.59
N ARG A 6 -2.45 -7.03 -6.14
CA ARG A 6 -1.92 -7.02 -4.77
C ARG A 6 -1.09 -5.77 -4.48
N ALA A 7 -0.49 -5.16 -5.50
CA ALA A 7 0.28 -3.93 -5.34
C ALA A 7 -0.60 -2.71 -5.04
N ARG A 8 -1.93 -2.86 -5.02
CA ARG A 8 -2.89 -1.79 -4.67
C ARG A 8 -3.63 -2.03 -3.37
N SER A 9 -3.29 -3.10 -2.66
CA SER A 9 -3.89 -3.41 -1.36
C SER A 9 -3.09 -2.76 -0.23
N PRO A 10 -3.75 -2.10 0.74
CA PRO A 10 -3.10 -1.74 1.99
C PRO A 10 -2.66 -2.99 2.76
N PHE A 11 -1.51 -2.90 3.41
CA PHE A 11 -0.92 -3.99 4.18
C PHE A 11 -0.61 -3.54 5.61
N TRP A 12 -0.94 -4.38 6.58
CA TRP A 12 -0.37 -4.29 7.92
C TRP A 12 0.97 -5.02 7.93
N THR A 13 2.07 -4.27 8.08
CA THR A 13 3.43 -4.84 8.15
C THR A 13 3.79 -5.21 9.58
N ASP A 14 4.78 -6.06 9.80
CA ASP A 14 5.30 -6.30 11.15
C ASP A 14 5.67 -4.97 11.85
N GLY A 15 5.01 -4.69 12.99
CA GLY A 15 5.08 -3.42 13.74
C GLY A 15 3.78 -2.61 13.71
N ASP A 16 3.80 -1.42 14.31
CA ASP A 16 2.68 -0.46 14.32
C ASP A 16 2.69 0.41 13.05
N ALA A 17 2.75 -0.22 11.88
CA ALA A 17 2.87 0.48 10.60
C ALA A 17 1.88 -0.06 9.54
N LEU A 18 1.29 0.89 8.81
CA LEU A 18 0.42 0.65 7.66
C LEU A 18 1.18 0.99 6.37
N ALA A 19 1.27 0.03 5.46
CA ALA A 19 1.85 0.24 4.14
C ALA A 19 0.75 0.44 3.09
N LEU A 20 0.82 1.54 2.36
CA LEU A 20 -0.06 1.88 1.24
C LEU A 20 0.76 1.85 -0.05
N PRO A 21 0.77 0.74 -0.80
CA PRO A 21 1.53 0.67 -2.04
C PRO A 21 0.84 1.48 -3.15
N TYR A 22 1.63 2.25 -3.88
CA TYR A 22 1.18 3.11 -4.98
C TYR A 22 2.02 2.96 -6.26
N GLY A 23 2.90 1.96 -6.30
CA GLY A 23 3.81 1.72 -7.40
C GLY A 23 4.68 0.48 -7.16
N PRO A 24 5.61 0.16 -8.08
CA PRO A 24 6.52 -0.97 -7.93
C PRO A 24 7.45 -0.77 -6.72
N THR A 25 7.57 -1.79 -5.87
CA THR A 25 8.54 -1.78 -4.76
C THR A 25 9.93 -2.20 -5.27
N PRO A 26 11.03 -1.77 -4.63
CA PRO A 26 12.40 -2.13 -5.04
C PRO A 26 12.69 -3.64 -5.13
N ILE A 27 11.88 -4.46 -4.46
CA ILE A 27 11.98 -5.93 -4.44
C ILE A 27 11.02 -6.63 -5.41
N SER A 28 10.26 -5.87 -6.19
CA SER A 28 9.36 -6.42 -7.20
C SER A 28 10.17 -7.13 -8.28
N GLN A 29 9.73 -8.33 -8.71
CA GLN A 29 10.33 -9.07 -9.82
C GLN A 29 9.35 -9.15 -10.99
N GLY A 30 9.62 -8.37 -12.03
CA GLY A 30 8.70 -8.25 -13.18
C GLY A 30 7.35 -7.66 -12.74
N GLU A 31 6.26 -8.36 -13.06
CA GLU A 31 4.88 -7.98 -12.67
C GLU A 31 4.52 -8.42 -11.23
N GLU A 32 5.43 -9.12 -10.53
CA GLU A 32 5.17 -9.65 -9.19
C GLU A 32 5.63 -8.68 -8.10
N CYS A 33 4.68 -7.99 -7.47
CA CYS A 33 4.93 -7.18 -6.29
C CYS A 33 5.18 -8.09 -5.09
N ARG A 34 6.41 -8.07 -4.57
CA ARG A 34 6.80 -8.80 -3.36
C ARG A 34 6.80 -7.87 -2.15
N LEU A 35 6.35 -8.41 -1.02
CA LEU A 35 6.41 -7.75 0.28
C LEU A 35 7.71 -8.15 0.98
N ALA A 36 8.30 -7.21 1.72
CA ALA A 36 9.58 -7.42 2.39
C ALA A 36 9.46 -8.36 3.62
N SER A 37 8.24 -8.50 4.16
CA SER A 37 7.91 -9.29 5.37
C SER A 37 6.50 -9.88 5.25
N PRO A 38 6.10 -10.84 6.10
CA PRO A 38 4.70 -11.25 6.24
C PRO A 38 3.83 -10.01 6.54
N CYS A 39 2.76 -9.83 5.77
CA CYS A 39 1.83 -8.73 5.99
C CYS A 39 0.40 -9.22 5.79
N ASN A 40 -0.53 -8.61 6.52
CA ASN A 40 -1.95 -8.87 6.33
C ASN A 40 -2.53 -7.90 5.30
N VAL A 41 -3.23 -8.43 4.29
CA VAL A 41 -4.03 -7.62 3.37
C VAL A 41 -5.20 -7.02 4.16
N LEU A 42 -5.31 -5.69 4.16
CA LEU A 42 -6.38 -5.00 4.87
C LEU A 42 -7.57 -4.63 3.96
N GLY A 43 -7.38 -4.63 2.64
CA GLY A 43 -8.45 -4.29 1.70
C GLY A 43 -7.95 -3.86 0.33
N ARG A 44 -8.57 -2.82 -0.21
CA ARG A 44 -8.20 -2.14 -1.47
C ARG A 44 -8.13 -0.64 -1.25
N ILE A 45 -7.28 0.05 -2.01
CA ILE A 45 -7.34 1.50 -2.12
C ILE A 45 -8.46 1.85 -3.11
N ASP A 46 -9.43 2.63 -2.66
CA ASP A 46 -10.44 3.22 -3.55
C ASP A 46 -9.85 4.48 -4.23
N GLY A 47 -9.95 4.57 -5.55
CA GLY A 47 -9.41 5.67 -6.34
C GLY A 47 -8.02 5.42 -6.94
N ASP A 48 -7.28 6.49 -7.25
CA ASP A 48 -5.93 6.42 -7.82
C ASP A 48 -4.85 6.53 -6.72
N PRO A 49 -4.13 5.44 -6.39
CA PRO A 49 -3.05 5.47 -5.42
C PRO A 49 -1.84 6.25 -5.93
N GLY A 50 -1.70 6.50 -7.23
CA GLY A 50 -0.60 7.30 -7.79
C GLY A 50 -0.51 8.71 -7.19
N LEU A 51 -1.63 9.22 -6.65
CA LEU A 51 -1.68 10.47 -5.88
C LEU A 51 -0.79 10.43 -4.63
N LEU A 52 -0.56 9.26 -4.02
CA LEU A 52 0.32 9.11 -2.87
C LEU A 52 1.80 9.42 -3.20
N ALA A 53 2.18 9.43 -4.48
CA ALA A 53 3.52 9.83 -4.90
C ALA A 53 3.85 11.31 -4.61
N THR A 54 2.84 12.15 -4.30
CA THR A 54 3.08 13.55 -3.91
C THR A 54 3.44 13.71 -2.44
N VAL A 55 3.23 12.67 -1.61
CA VAL A 55 3.46 12.68 -0.16
C VAL A 55 4.96 12.55 0.13
N ARG A 56 5.46 13.32 1.07
CA ARG A 56 6.86 13.33 1.52
C ARG A 56 7.00 12.75 2.91
N GLY A 57 8.22 12.27 3.22
CA GLY A 57 8.55 11.81 4.57
C GLY A 57 8.36 12.94 5.59
N GLY A 58 7.56 12.67 6.62
CA GLY A 58 7.22 13.64 7.67
C GLY A 58 5.90 14.40 7.44
N ASP A 59 5.23 14.21 6.31
CA ASP A 59 3.90 14.79 6.10
C ASP A 59 2.91 14.21 7.13
N PRO A 60 2.08 15.05 7.76
CA PRO A 60 1.12 14.60 8.76
C PRO A 60 0.01 13.76 8.09
N VAL A 61 -0.30 12.62 8.70
CA VAL A 61 -1.37 11.72 8.24
C VAL A 61 -2.50 11.71 9.28
N ARG A 62 -3.74 11.93 8.82
CA ARG A 62 -4.94 11.77 9.64
C ARG A 62 -5.71 10.54 9.16
N VAL A 63 -6.14 9.71 10.11
CA VAL A 63 -6.95 8.52 9.85
C VAL A 63 -8.31 8.72 10.51
N GLU A 64 -9.38 8.48 9.75
CA GLU A 64 -10.76 8.64 10.17
C GLU A 64 -11.59 7.46 9.69
N LEU A 65 -12.65 7.15 10.43
CA LEU A 65 -13.69 6.26 9.94
C LEU A 65 -14.49 7.02 8.87
N VAL A 66 -14.65 6.38 7.72
CA VAL A 66 -15.50 6.90 6.64
C VAL A 66 -16.86 6.20 6.77
N ASP A 67 -17.94 6.98 6.70
CA ASP A 67 -19.28 6.41 6.62
C ASP A 67 -19.45 5.66 5.27
N ALA A 68 -20.14 4.52 5.32
CA ALA A 68 -20.31 3.59 4.19
C ALA A 68 -21.41 4.02 3.21
#